data_AF-A0A6I3UYV6-F1
#
_entry.id   AF-A0A6I3UYV6-F1
#
_cell.length_a   1.000
_cell.length_b   1.000
_cell.length_c   1.000
_cell.angle_alpha   90.00
_cell.angle_beta   90.00
_cell.angle_gamma   90.00
#
_symmetry.space_group_name_H-M   'P 1'
#
loop_
_entity.id
_entity.type
_entity.pdbx_description
1 polymer ?
#
loop_
_entity_poly.entity_id
_entity_poly.type
_entity_poly.pdbx_seq_one_letter_code
_entity_poly.pdbx_strand_id
1 'polypeptide(L)'
;DKIADLTGMEAVNGFKTSIPDEEIALAIVDCGGTLRCGIYPKKGIPTINIVATGKSGPLAQYITEEIYVSAVGLNQISAANEDEKATTVVTEKPTYDTSKKITEQKAETSIVARIGMGAGKVVA
;
A
#
# COMPACT_ATOMS: atom_id res chain seq x y z
N ASP A 1 -7.76 13.30 -5.37
CA ASP A 1 -8.63 14.08 -6.26
C ASP A 1 -8.80 13.42 -7.62
N LYS A 2 -7.74 13.22 -8.43
CA LYS A 2 -7.84 12.60 -9.77
C LYS A 2 -8.82 11.42 -9.93
N ILE A 3 -8.84 10.46 -9.00
CA ILE A 3 -9.77 9.31 -9.08
C ILE A 3 -11.23 9.77 -8.93
N ALA A 4 -11.53 10.65 -7.98
CA ALA A 4 -12.88 11.20 -7.81
C ALA A 4 -13.32 11.98 -9.05
N ASP A 5 -12.42 12.76 -9.65
CA ASP A 5 -12.71 13.50 -10.90
C ASP A 5 -13.01 12.56 -12.08
N LEU A 6 -12.32 11.41 -12.17
CA LEU A 6 -12.52 10.42 -13.23
C LEU A 6 -13.78 9.56 -13.03
N THR A 7 -14.14 9.26 -11.78
CA THR A 7 -15.25 8.33 -11.47
C THR A 7 -16.55 9.04 -11.11
N GLY A 8 -16.51 10.34 -10.80
CA GLY A 8 -17.64 11.08 -10.24
C GLY A 8 -17.98 10.70 -8.79
N MET A 9 -17.13 9.92 -8.11
CA MET A 9 -17.33 9.52 -6.72
C MET A 9 -16.95 10.62 -5.73
N GLU A 10 -17.49 10.54 -4.52
CA GLU A 10 -17.13 11.45 -3.43
C GLU A 10 -15.83 11.02 -2.72
N ALA A 11 -14.86 11.93 -2.62
CA ALA A 11 -13.65 11.70 -1.85
C ALA A 11 -13.90 11.98 -0.36
N VAL A 12 -13.96 10.93 0.45
CA VAL A 12 -14.15 11.03 1.90
C VAL A 12 -12.83 10.98 2.65
N ASN A 13 -12.61 11.93 3.56
CA ASN A 13 -11.42 11.91 4.43
C ASN A 13 -11.63 10.93 5.59
N GLY A 14 -11.09 9.72 5.45
CA GLY A 14 -11.15 8.64 6.44
C GLY A 14 -10.48 8.92 7.81
N PHE A 15 -9.71 10.02 7.95
CA PHE A 15 -9.21 10.45 9.26
C PHE A 15 -10.20 11.33 10.03
N LYS A 16 -11.13 11.98 9.32
CA LYS A 16 -12.12 12.88 9.90
C LYS A 16 -13.47 12.20 10.13
N THR A 17 -13.81 11.23 9.29
CA THR A 17 -15.08 10.50 9.35
C THR A 17 -14.90 9.06 8.88
N SER A 18 -15.92 8.24 9.08
CA SER A 18 -16.03 6.89 8.52
C SER A 18 -17.37 6.76 7.81
N ILE A 19 -17.37 5.99 6.72
CA ILE A 19 -18.60 5.49 6.07
C ILE A 19 -18.67 3.97 6.24
N PRO A 20 -19.85 3.33 6.09
CA PRO A 20 -19.99 1.88 6.11
C PRO A 20 -19.07 1.20 5.08
N ASP A 21 -18.54 0.03 5.41
CA ASP A 21 -17.54 -0.66 4.58
C ASP A 21 -18.11 -0.98 3.18
N GLU A 22 -19.41 -1.25 3.09
CA GLU A 22 -20.15 -1.57 1.86
C GLU A 22 -20.33 -0.36 0.94
N GLU A 23 -20.15 0.86 1.46
CA GLU A 23 -20.23 2.11 0.69
C GLU A 23 -18.84 2.55 0.20
N ILE A 24 -17.76 1.89 0.62
CA ILE A 24 -16.39 2.20 0.22
C ILE A 24 -16.05 1.47 -1.09
N ALA A 25 -16.08 2.21 -2.20
CA ALA A 25 -15.66 1.66 -3.50
C ALA A 25 -14.13 1.41 -3.59
N LEU A 26 -13.32 2.25 -2.92
CA LEU A 26 -11.87 2.22 -2.99
C LEU A 26 -11.25 2.93 -1.78
N ALA A 27 -10.27 2.30 -1.13
CA ALA A 27 -9.43 2.93 -0.13
C ALA A 27 -8.12 3.43 -0.74
N ILE A 28 -7.76 4.69 -0.48
CA ILE A 28 -6.45 5.26 -0.84
C ILE A 28 -5.68 5.53 0.46
N VAL A 29 -4.50 4.93 0.61
CA VAL A 29 -3.74 4.99 1.84
C VAL A 29 -2.31 5.47 1.59
N ASP A 30 -1.77 6.18 2.59
CA ASP A 30 -0.35 6.44 2.76
C ASP A 30 0.13 5.61 3.94
N CYS A 31 0.53 4.36 3.68
CA CYS A 31 0.92 3.44 4.74
C CYS A 31 2.27 2.78 4.41
N GLY A 32 3.34 3.24 5.08
CA GLY A 32 4.65 2.58 5.06
C GLY A 32 4.78 1.38 6.02
N GLY A 33 3.72 1.05 6.75
CA GLY A 33 3.59 -0.14 7.58
C GLY A 33 2.60 -1.13 6.96
N THR A 34 2.15 -2.14 7.69
CA THR A 34 1.36 -3.24 7.08
C THR A 34 -0.11 -3.26 7.46
N LEU A 35 -0.52 -2.43 8.42
CA LEU A 35 -1.88 -2.50 8.98
C LEU A 35 -2.93 -2.06 7.96
N ARG A 36 -2.83 -0.83 7.43
CA ARG A 36 -3.81 -0.31 6.47
C ARG A 36 -3.73 -1.02 5.12
N CYS A 37 -2.55 -1.52 4.77
CA CYS A 37 -2.35 -2.35 3.58
C CYS A 37 -3.14 -3.65 3.63
N GLY A 38 -3.46 -4.18 4.80
CA GLY A 38 -4.19 -5.44 4.95
C GLY A 38 -5.61 -5.33 5.52
N ILE A 39 -5.95 -4.26 6.25
CA ILE A 39 -7.27 -4.16 6.90
C ILE A 39 -8.41 -3.88 5.92
N TYR A 40 -8.18 -3.05 4.91
CA TYR A 40 -9.16 -2.78 3.85
C TYR A 40 -9.33 -4.00 2.93
N PRO A 41 -8.24 -4.66 2.46
CA PRO A 41 -8.39 -5.91 1.73
C PRO A 41 -9.06 -7.04 2.51
N LYS A 42 -8.81 -7.15 3.83
CA LYS A 42 -9.52 -8.12 4.68
C LYS A 42 -11.03 -7.89 4.70
N LYS A 43 -11.47 -6.64 4.57
CA LYS A 43 -12.87 -6.24 4.46
C LYS A 43 -13.43 -6.35 3.03
N GLY A 44 -12.62 -6.77 2.06
CA GLY A 44 -13.03 -6.84 0.65
C GLY A 44 -13.01 -5.50 -0.07
N ILE A 45 -12.34 -4.48 0.49
CA ILE A 45 -12.26 -3.14 -0.10
C ILE A 45 -10.99 -3.03 -0.95
N PRO A 46 -11.10 -2.74 -2.27
CA PRO A 46 -9.95 -2.44 -3.12
C PRO A 46 -9.10 -1.32 -2.52
N THR A 47 -7.78 -1.47 -2.58
CA THR A 47 -6.86 -0.58 -1.85
C THR A 47 -5.68 -0.16 -2.72
N ILE A 48 -5.49 1.14 -2.86
CA ILE A 48 -4.30 1.75 -3.46
C ILE A 48 -3.43 2.33 -2.36
N ASN A 49 -2.16 1.95 -2.31
CA ASN A 49 -1.17 2.58 -1.46
C ASN A 49 -0.24 3.47 -2.29
N ILE A 50 -0.06 4.73 -1.88
CA ILE A 50 0.84 5.65 -2.56
C ILE A 50 2.31 5.36 -2.24
N VAL A 51 2.57 4.64 -1.14
CA VAL A 51 3.93 4.21 -0.75
C VAL A 51 4.21 2.81 -1.27
N ALA A 52 5.44 2.57 -1.71
CA ALA A 52 5.91 1.22 -2.06
C ALA A 52 5.96 0.36 -0.79
N THR A 53 4.98 -0.53 -0.62
CA THR A 53 4.88 -1.40 0.56
C THR A 53 4.34 -2.75 0.15
N GLY A 54 5.18 -3.78 0.36
CA GLY A 54 4.87 -5.16 0.04
C GLY A 54 4.12 -5.90 1.14
N LYS A 55 3.73 -7.13 0.79
CA LYS A 55 3.01 -8.08 1.64
C LYS A 55 3.84 -8.50 2.87
N SER A 56 3.53 -7.96 4.04
CA SER A 56 4.18 -8.36 5.30
C SER A 56 3.26 -8.22 6.52
N GLY A 57 3.64 -8.83 7.65
CA GLY A 57 2.85 -8.78 8.90
C GLY A 57 1.63 -9.70 8.94
N PRO A 58 0.80 -9.62 10.00
CA PRO A 58 -0.26 -10.59 10.28
C PRO A 58 -1.41 -10.59 9.25
N LEU A 59 -1.60 -9.48 8.53
CA LEU A 59 -2.63 -9.33 7.51
C LEU A 59 -2.12 -9.58 6.08
N ALA A 60 -0.86 -10.01 5.93
CA ALA A 60 -0.23 -10.27 4.63
C ALA A 60 -1.07 -11.15 3.70
N GLN A 61 -1.77 -12.16 4.25
CA GLN A 61 -2.61 -13.08 3.48
C GLN A 61 -3.71 -12.40 2.67
N TYR A 62 -4.20 -11.23 3.11
CA TYR A 62 -5.25 -10.48 2.43
C TYR A 62 -4.72 -9.52 1.37
N ILE A 63 -3.40 -9.27 1.36
CA ILE A 63 -2.75 -8.39 0.39
C ILE A 63 -2.48 -9.21 -0.88
N THR A 64 -3.39 -9.13 -1.85
CA THR A 64 -3.30 -9.83 -3.13
C THR A 64 -3.36 -8.85 -4.29
N GLU A 65 -2.80 -9.23 -5.44
CA GLU A 65 -2.75 -8.38 -6.64
C GLU A 65 -4.15 -8.02 -7.18
N GLU A 66 -5.15 -8.83 -6.85
CA GLU A 66 -6.55 -8.58 -7.23
C GLU A 66 -7.16 -7.35 -6.52
N ILE A 67 -6.72 -7.07 -5.29
CA ILE A 67 -7.40 -6.11 -4.41
C ILE A 67 -6.46 -5.02 -3.87
N TYR A 68 -5.15 -5.17 -4.05
CA TYR A 68 -4.15 -4.25 -3.53
C TYR A 68 -3.05 -3.96 -4.55
N VAL A 69 -2.78 -2.66 -4.73
CA VAL A 69 -1.63 -2.16 -5.48
C VAL A 69 -0.91 -1.08 -4.66
N SER A 70 0.41 -0.98 -4.82
CA SER A 70 1.24 -0.03 -4.07
C SER A 70 2.14 0.79 -5.00
N ALA A 71 2.73 1.87 -4.48
CA ALA A 71 3.55 2.80 -5.25
C ALA A 71 2.82 3.44 -6.44
N VAL A 72 1.52 3.75 -6.28
CA VAL A 72 0.72 4.35 -7.36
C VAL A 72 0.90 5.86 -7.40
N GLY A 73 1.45 6.36 -8.50
CA GLY A 73 1.51 7.77 -8.84
C GLY A 73 0.39 8.23 -9.79
N LEU A 74 0.25 9.55 -9.96
CA LEU A 74 -0.80 10.14 -10.79
C LEU A 74 -0.76 9.69 -12.26
N ASN A 75 0.40 9.33 -12.80
CA ASN A 75 0.58 8.92 -14.19
C ASN A 75 0.10 7.48 -14.46
N GLN A 76 -0.15 6.70 -13.41
CA GLN A 76 -0.63 5.32 -13.50
C GLN A 76 -2.15 5.20 -13.38
N ILE A 77 -2.85 6.34 -13.36
CA ILE A 77 -4.30 6.42 -13.19
C ILE A 77 -4.90 6.96 -14.48
N SER A 78 -5.76 6.19 -15.13
CA SER A 78 -6.54 6.57 -16.30
C SER A 78 -7.92 5.93 -16.23
N ALA A 79 -8.89 6.49 -16.94
CA ALA A 79 -10.19 5.83 -17.11
C ALA A 79 -9.99 4.50 -17.87
N ALA A 80 -10.67 3.45 -17.43
CA ALA A 80 -10.70 2.18 -18.16
C ALA A 80 -11.70 2.30 -19.32
N ASN A 81 -11.31 1.86 -20.51
CA ASN A 81 -12.23 1.68 -21.63
C ASN A 81 -12.90 0.30 -21.52
N GLU A 82 -14.18 0.18 -21.88
CA GLU A 82 -14.93 -1.08 -21.78
C GLU A 82 -14.32 -2.24 -22.62
N ASP A 83 -13.51 -1.92 -23.63
CA ASP A 83 -12.81 -2.88 -24.49
C ASP A 83 -11.41 -3.31 -23.98
N GLU A 84 -10.85 -2.63 -22.99
CA GLU A 84 -9.54 -2.96 -22.42
C GLU A 84 -9.69 -3.88 -21.19
N LYS A 85 -9.85 -5.18 -21.45
CA LYS A 85 -9.56 -6.19 -20.43
C LYS A 85 -8.11 -6.07 -19.98
N ALA A 86 -7.93 -5.84 -18.68
CA ALA A 86 -6.70 -5.91 -17.88
C ALA A 86 -5.42 -6.17 -18.69
N THR A 87 -4.78 -5.11 -19.18
CA THR A 87 -3.43 -5.20 -19.73
C THR A 87 -2.50 -5.64 -18.61
N THR A 88 -1.73 -6.70 -18.86
CA THR A 88 -0.70 -7.22 -17.95
C THR A 88 0.29 -6.11 -17.63
N VAL A 89 0.32 -5.72 -16.35
CA VAL A 89 1.26 -4.74 -15.82
C VAL A 89 2.68 -5.29 -15.98
N VAL A 90 3.54 -4.56 -16.69
CA VAL A 90 4.97 -4.90 -16.80
C VAL A 90 5.58 -4.79 -15.41
N THR A 91 5.93 -5.92 -14.82
CA THR A 91 6.62 -6.00 -13.54
C THR A 91 8.07 -5.53 -13.73
N GLU A 92 8.37 -4.26 -13.46
CA GLU A 92 9.72 -3.93 -13.04
C GLU A 92 9.99 -4.66 -11.72
N LYS A 93 11.00 -5.53 -11.71
CA LYS A 93 11.36 -6.30 -10.51
C LYS A 93 11.76 -5.34 -9.39
N PRO A 94 11.04 -5.32 -8.25
CA PRO A 94 11.48 -4.56 -7.10
C PRO A 94 12.84 -5.09 -6.62
N THR A 95 13.76 -4.20 -6.25
CA THR A 95 15.09 -4.55 -5.74
C THR A 95 15.07 -4.99 -4.27
N TYR A 96 13.90 -5.32 -3.72
CA TYR A 96 13.66 -5.59 -2.30
C TYR A 96 12.84 -6.87 -2.12
N ASP A 97 13.13 -7.63 -1.06
CA ASP A 97 12.47 -8.90 -0.75
C ASP A 97 11.16 -8.63 0.01
N THR A 98 10.04 -9.09 -0.56
CA THR A 98 8.70 -8.84 -0.02
C THR A 98 8.42 -9.59 1.29
N SER A 99 9.26 -10.55 1.67
CA SER A 99 9.10 -11.37 2.86
C SER A 99 9.61 -10.71 4.14
N LYS A 100 10.41 -9.65 4.03
CA LYS A 100 11.02 -8.94 5.17
C LYS A 100 10.51 -7.50 5.27
N LYS A 101 10.54 -6.91 6.47
CA LYS A 101 10.17 -5.51 6.63
C LYS A 101 11.17 -4.61 5.90
N ILE A 102 10.70 -3.55 5.25
CA ILE A 102 11.57 -2.56 4.57
C ILE A 102 12.62 -1.99 5.54
N THR A 103 12.26 -1.79 6.81
CA THR A 103 13.17 -1.33 7.86
C THR A 103 14.29 -2.33 8.15
N GLU A 104 14.02 -3.64 8.09
CA GLU A 104 15.04 -4.69 8.31
C GLU A 104 16.03 -4.72 7.15
N GLN A 105 15.56 -4.58 5.92
CA GLN A 105 16.41 -4.58 4.72
C GLN A 105 17.26 -3.30 4.59
N LYS A 106 16.70 -2.13 4.94
CA LYS A 106 17.46 -0.89 5.04
C LYS A 106 18.48 -0.93 6.17
N ALA A 107 18.21 -1.67 7.25
CA ALA A 107 19.15 -1.84 8.35
C ALA A 107 20.36 -2.73 7.99
N GLU A 108 20.18 -3.72 7.09
CA GLU A 108 21.30 -4.54 6.61
C GLU A 108 22.26 -3.78 5.70
N THR A 109 21.77 -2.77 4.96
CA THR A 109 22.55 -1.97 4.02
C THR A 109 23.07 -0.65 4.60
N SER A 110 22.50 -0.14 5.70
CA SER A 110 22.89 1.14 6.30
C SER A 110 23.75 0.99 7.56
N ILE A 111 25.01 1.43 7.48
CA ILE A 111 25.96 1.48 8.62
C ILE A 111 25.40 2.33 9.77
N VAL A 112 24.67 3.40 9.46
CA VAL A 112 24.05 4.30 10.46
C VAL A 112 22.96 3.59 11.27
N ALA A 113 22.15 2.73 10.62
CA ALA A 113 21.12 1.95 11.29
C ALA A 113 21.72 0.92 12.28
N ARG A 114 22.88 0.34 11.96
CA ARG A 114 23.60 -0.58 12.85
C ARG A 114 24.13 0.11 14.11
N ILE A 115 24.62 1.34 13.98
CA ILE A 115 25.12 2.12 15.12
C ILE A 115 23.97 2.47 16.08
N GLY A 116 22.81 2.87 15.56
CA GLY A 116 21.64 3.20 16.39
C GLY A 116 21.10 2.03 17.21
N MET A 117 21.12 0.80 16.68
CA MET A 117 20.70 -0.40 17.42
C MET A 117 21.69 -0.83 18.52
N GLY A 118 22.99 -0.53 18.36
CA GLY A 118 24.00 -0.81 19.38
C GLY A 118 23.85 0.05 20.63
N ALA A 119 23.48 1.32 20.47
CA ALA A 119 23.30 2.25 21.59
C ALA A 119 22.05 1.95 22.44
N GLY A 120 20.99 1.37 21.85
CA GLY A 120 19.76 1.00 22.57
C GLY A 120 19.91 -0.19 23.53
N LYS A 121 21.00 -0.97 23.44
CA LYS A 121 21.22 -2.14 24.32
C LYS A 121 21.96 -1.80 25.62
N VAL A 122 22.36 -0.53 25.81
CA VAL A 122 23.02 -0.05 27.03
C VAL A 122 22.05 0.76 27.92
N VAL A 123 20.80 0.93 27.47
CA VAL A 123 19.72 1.53 28.25
C VAL A 123 18.48 0.63 28.17
N ALA A 124 18.60 -0.56 28.75
CA ALA A 124 17.51 -1.43 29.18
C ALA A 124 17.96 -2.15 30.45
#